data_AF-A0A9D3RKJ1-F1
#
_entry.id   AF-A0A9D3RKJ1-F1
#
_cell.length_a   1.000
_cell.length_b   1.000
_cell.length_c   1.000
_cell.angle_alpha   90.00
_cell.angle_beta   90.00
_cell.angle_gamma   90.00
#
_symmetry.space_group_name_H-M   'P 1'
#
loop_
_entity.id
_entity.type
_entity.pdbx_description
1 polymer ?
#
loop_
_entity_poly.entity_id
_entity_poly.type
_entity_poly.pdbx_seq_one_letter_code
_entity_poly.pdbx_strand_id
1 'polypeptide(L)'
;MFGWGDFHSNIKTVKLNLLITGKIVDHGNGTFSVYFRHNSTGKGNVSVSLVPPSKVVEFETAQQSTLETKDAKTFNCRIEYEMSDRAKKTTLCSFDPPRVCYQEQTQSHVSWLCSKPFKVICIYIAFHSVDYKLVQKVCPDYNYHSDTPYFSTA
;
A
#
# COMPACT_ATOMS: atom_id res chain seq x y z
N MET A 1 -12.82 19.04 -1.01
CA MET A 1 -13.45 17.88 -1.66
C MET A 1 -12.31 17.04 -2.21
N PHE A 2 -12.27 15.72 -1.96
CA PHE A 2 -11.25 14.84 -2.51
C PHE A 2 -11.50 14.63 -4.00
N GLY A 3 -10.45 14.65 -4.83
CA GLY A 3 -10.56 14.43 -6.28
C GLY A 3 -10.70 12.96 -6.66
N TRP A 4 -10.58 12.05 -5.69
CA TRP A 4 -10.70 10.60 -5.85
C TRP A 4 -11.56 10.00 -4.73
N GLY A 5 -12.22 8.88 -5.03
CA GLY A 5 -13.16 8.22 -4.11
C GLY A 5 -12.83 6.73 -3.93
N ASP A 6 -12.79 6.00 -5.04
CA ASP A 6 -12.49 4.56 -5.05
C ASP A 6 -11.14 4.30 -5.75
N PHE A 7 -10.20 3.74 -5.01
CA PHE A 7 -8.90 3.32 -5.50
C PHE A 7 -8.91 1.81 -5.77
N HIS A 8 -8.29 1.38 -6.87
CA HIS A 8 -8.07 -0.03 -7.14
C HIS A 8 -6.68 -0.28 -7.74
N SER A 9 -6.07 -1.41 -7.40
CA SER A 9 -4.81 -1.85 -8.01
C SER A 9 -4.72 -3.38 -8.05
N ASN A 10 -4.15 -3.92 -9.13
CA ASN A 10 -3.82 -5.34 -9.25
C ASN A 10 -2.36 -5.48 -9.69
N ILE A 11 -1.57 -6.23 -8.92
CA ILE A 11 -0.19 -6.57 -9.26
C ILE A 11 -0.11 -8.10 -9.26
N LYS A 12 0.31 -8.67 -10.39
CA LYS A 12 0.27 -10.12 -10.61
C LYS A 12 1.54 -10.63 -11.26
N THR A 13 2.05 -11.71 -10.69
CA THR A 13 3.16 -12.52 -11.22
C THR A 13 2.70 -13.98 -11.27
N VAL A 14 3.59 -14.89 -11.68
CA VAL A 14 3.34 -16.33 -11.61
C VAL A 14 3.30 -16.81 -10.16
N LYS A 15 4.06 -16.15 -9.27
CA LYS A 15 4.26 -16.63 -7.88
C LYS A 15 3.41 -15.90 -6.84
N LEU A 16 2.89 -14.71 -7.15
CA LEU A 16 2.08 -13.91 -6.24
C LEU A 16 1.10 -13.02 -7.00
N ASN A 17 -0.13 -12.98 -6.52
CA ASN A 17 -1.18 -12.07 -6.96
C ASN A 17 -1.59 -11.17 -5.80
N LEU A 18 -1.77 -9.87 -6.05
CA LEU A 18 -2.21 -8.87 -5.10
C LEU A 18 -3.37 -8.06 -5.71
N LEU A 19 -4.46 -7.95 -4.95
CA LEU A 19 -5.62 -7.12 -5.27
C LEU A 19 -5.82 -6.12 -4.14
N ILE A 20 -5.88 -4.83 -4.45
CA ILE A 20 -6.06 -3.75 -3.49
C ILE A 20 -7.29 -2.93 -3.88
N THR A 21 -8.11 -2.61 -2.90
CA THR A 21 -9.17 -1.60 -2.99
C THR A 21 -8.99 -0.58 -1.87
N GLY A 22 -9.17 0.70 -2.19
CA GLY A 22 -9.10 1.80 -1.24
C GLY A 22 -10.35 2.68 -1.31
N LYS A 23 -10.78 3.24 -0.18
CA LYS A 23 -11.89 4.20 -0.13
C LYS A 23 -11.61 5.32 0.85
N ILE A 24 -11.97 6.55 0.49
CA ILE A 24 -11.94 7.70 1.40
C ILE A 24 -13.33 8.01 1.94
N VAL A 25 -13.40 8.41 3.21
CA VAL A 25 -14.61 8.93 3.86
C VAL A 25 -14.27 10.23 4.59
N ASP A 26 -14.82 11.37 4.16
CA ASP A 26 -14.74 12.63 4.91
C ASP A 26 -15.76 12.61 6.05
N HIS A 27 -15.32 12.90 7.28
CA HIS A 27 -16.18 12.90 8.46
C HIS A 27 -16.90 14.24 8.68
N GLY A 28 -16.53 15.29 7.94
CA GLY A 28 -17.11 16.63 8.10
C GLY A 28 -16.65 17.39 9.36
N ASN A 29 -15.88 16.75 10.24
CA ASN A 29 -15.36 17.32 11.49
C ASN A 29 -13.90 17.78 11.40
N GLY A 30 -13.36 17.91 10.18
CA GLY A 30 -11.94 18.21 9.96
C GLY A 30 -11.04 16.97 9.81
N THR A 31 -11.59 15.76 9.93
CA THR A 31 -10.86 14.50 9.71
C THR A 31 -11.47 13.69 8.57
N PHE A 32 -10.73 12.73 8.06
CA PHE A 32 -11.20 11.75 7.09
C PHE A 32 -10.50 10.42 7.33
N SER A 33 -11.16 9.33 6.97
CA SER A 33 -10.58 8.00 7.00
C SER A 33 -10.29 7.47 5.60
N VAL A 34 -9.21 6.70 5.49
CA VAL A 34 -8.86 5.94 4.29
C VAL A 34 -8.83 4.46 4.66
N TYR A 35 -9.68 3.69 4.01
CA TYR A 35 -9.80 2.25 4.21
C TYR A 35 -9.12 1.53 3.07
N PHE A 36 -8.17 0.65 3.39
CA PHE A 36 -7.62 -0.31 2.44
C PHE A 36 -8.12 -1.71 2.77
N ARG A 37 -8.49 -2.43 1.72
CA ARG A 37 -8.62 -3.88 1.75
C ARG A 37 -7.69 -4.44 0.70
N HIS A 38 -6.83 -5.39 1.09
CA HIS A 38 -6.02 -6.11 0.12
C HIS A 38 -6.06 -7.60 0.34
N ASN A 39 -6.07 -8.34 -0.77
CA ASN A 39 -6.00 -9.79 -0.79
C ASN A 39 -4.77 -10.20 -1.58
N SER A 40 -3.93 -11.04 -1.00
CA SER A 40 -2.81 -11.66 -1.70
C SER A 40 -2.92 -13.17 -1.71
N THR A 41 -2.42 -13.78 -2.77
CA THR A 41 -2.39 -15.23 -2.93
C THR A 41 -1.10 -15.64 -3.63
N GLY A 42 -0.30 -16.48 -2.99
CA GLY A 42 0.98 -16.93 -3.52
C GLY A 42 2.09 -16.91 -2.48
N LYS A 43 3.31 -16.54 -2.90
CA LYS A 43 4.49 -16.41 -2.04
C LYS A 43 5.13 -15.04 -2.16
N GLY A 44 5.24 -14.35 -1.04
CA GLY A 44 5.91 -13.06 -0.94
C GLY A 44 5.24 -12.14 0.07
N ASN A 45 5.82 -10.95 0.22
CA ASN A 45 5.36 -9.93 1.15
C ASN A 45 4.72 -8.78 0.37
N VAL A 46 3.64 -8.24 0.92
CA VAL A 46 2.93 -7.09 0.36
C VAL A 46 2.67 -6.09 1.47
N SER A 47 2.76 -4.81 1.18
CA SER A 47 2.32 -3.75 2.08
C SER A 47 1.65 -2.63 1.29
N VAL A 48 0.67 -1.99 1.93
CA VAL A 48 -0.04 -0.82 1.42
C VAL A 48 -0.12 0.20 2.54
N SER A 49 0.35 1.42 2.30
CA SER A 49 0.37 2.47 3.31
C SER A 49 0.08 3.84 2.72
N LEU A 50 -0.29 4.78 3.59
CA LEU A 50 -0.30 6.19 3.25
C LEU A 50 1.07 6.79 3.55
N VAL A 51 1.57 7.62 2.63
CA VAL A 51 2.85 8.31 2.76
C VAL A 51 2.74 9.77 2.30
N PRO A 52 3.62 10.66 2.78
CA PRO A 52 3.72 12.00 2.23
C PRO A 52 4.29 11.97 0.79
N PRO A 53 4.09 13.02 -0.02
CA PRO A 53 4.58 13.07 -1.40
C PRO A 53 6.11 13.02 -1.50
N SER A 54 6.81 13.46 -0.44
CA SER A 54 8.27 13.41 -0.32
C SER A 54 8.83 12.00 -0.19
N LYS A 55 8.03 10.97 0.15
CA LYS A 55 8.52 9.59 0.27
C LYS A 55 9.10 9.12 -1.06
N VAL A 56 10.36 8.73 -1.06
CA VAL A 56 11.07 8.23 -2.24
C VAL A 56 10.54 6.84 -2.61
N VAL A 57 10.49 6.54 -3.91
CA VAL A 57 10.13 5.21 -4.43
C VAL A 57 11.41 4.40 -4.54
N GLU A 58 11.58 3.42 -3.66
CA GLU A 58 12.77 2.57 -3.63
C GLU A 58 12.43 1.18 -3.09
N PHE A 59 13.22 0.18 -3.51
CA PHE A 59 13.17 -1.14 -2.91
C PHE A 59 13.83 -1.07 -1.53
N GLU A 60 13.04 -1.28 -0.47
CA GLU A 60 13.54 -1.23 0.91
C GLU A 60 14.71 -2.21 1.09
N THR A 61 15.91 -1.65 1.28
CA THR A 61 17.04 -2.38 1.85
C THR A 61 16.91 -2.19 3.35
N ALA A 62 16.72 -3.28 4.11
CA ALA A 62 16.41 -3.24 5.54
C ALA A 62 17.43 -2.39 6.33
N GLN A 63 17.15 -1.09 6.51
CA GLN A 63 17.76 -0.12 7.43
C GLN A 63 17.06 1.24 7.25
N GLN A 64 15.78 1.33 7.61
CA GLN A 64 15.06 2.62 7.66
C GLN A 64 14.50 2.93 9.06
N SER A 65 15.20 2.51 10.12
CA SER A 65 14.82 2.82 11.51
C SER A 65 15.25 4.22 11.98
N THR A 66 15.98 5.00 11.18
CA THR A 66 16.55 6.30 11.62
C THR A 66 16.11 7.53 10.81
N LEU A 67 15.50 7.36 9.62
CA LEU A 67 15.04 8.48 8.77
C LEU A 67 13.54 8.77 8.93
N GLU A 68 12.74 7.82 9.41
CA GLU A 68 11.29 8.00 9.63
C GLU A 68 10.97 9.05 10.72
N THR A 69 11.90 9.34 11.64
CA THR A 69 11.61 10.15 12.83
C THR A 69 11.43 11.65 12.53
N LYS A 70 11.95 12.17 11.41
CA LYS A 70 11.79 13.59 11.04
C LYS A 70 10.50 13.85 10.25
N ASP A 71 10.15 12.99 9.29
CA ASP A 71 8.94 13.15 8.47
C ASP A 71 7.66 12.68 9.18
N ALA A 72 7.76 11.75 10.14
CA ALA A 72 6.62 11.28 10.94
C ALA A 72 6.01 12.39 11.82
N LYS A 73 6.79 13.38 12.25
CA LYS A 73 6.27 14.54 13.00
C LYS A 73 5.39 15.46 12.16
N THR A 74 5.41 15.32 10.84
CA THR A 74 4.69 16.20 9.89
C THR A 74 3.61 15.48 9.09
N PHE A 75 3.47 14.16 9.24
CA PHE A 75 2.44 13.39 8.55
C PHE A 75 1.19 13.23 9.42
N ASN A 76 0.10 13.90 9.04
CA ASN A 76 -1.13 13.97 9.83
C ASN A 76 -2.04 12.74 9.69
N CYS A 77 -1.52 11.61 9.20
CA CYS A 77 -2.25 10.36 9.02
C CYS A 77 -1.63 9.27 9.90
N ARG A 78 -2.49 8.53 10.60
CA ARG A 78 -2.08 7.40 11.45
C ARG A 78 -2.99 6.20 11.23
N ILE A 79 -2.47 5.00 11.48
CA ILE A 79 -3.28 3.79 11.50
C ILE A 79 -4.18 3.84 12.75
N GLU A 80 -5.48 3.70 12.53
CA GLU A 80 -6.49 3.59 13.59
C GLU A 80 -6.82 2.13 13.87
N TYR A 81 -6.88 1.32 12.80
CA TYR A 81 -7.20 -0.10 12.89
C TYR A 81 -6.46 -0.86 11.80
N GLU A 82 -5.96 -2.04 12.16
CA GLU A 82 -5.36 -2.98 11.22
C GLU A 82 -5.74 -4.40 11.63
N MET A 83 -6.15 -5.20 10.64
CA MET A 83 -6.41 -6.61 10.79
C MET A 83 -5.83 -7.35 9.59
N SER A 84 -5.17 -8.47 9.84
CA SER A 84 -4.63 -9.32 8.79
C SER A 84 -4.88 -10.78 9.14
N ASP A 85 -5.65 -11.46 8.29
CA ASP A 85 -5.85 -12.89 8.34
C ASP A 85 -4.91 -13.57 7.34
N ARG A 86 -4.21 -14.61 7.79
CA ARG A 86 -3.28 -15.38 6.97
C ARG A 86 -3.62 -16.86 7.05
N ALA A 87 -3.78 -17.48 5.89
CA ALA A 87 -3.99 -18.91 5.76
C ALA A 87 -2.87 -19.52 4.90
N LYS A 88 -2.32 -20.65 5.34
CA LYS A 88 -1.28 -21.37 4.62
C LYS A 88 -1.80 -22.76 4.25
N LYS A 89 -1.84 -23.04 2.96
CA LYS A 89 -2.19 -24.36 2.42
C LYS A 89 -0.91 -25.05 1.95
N THR A 90 -0.64 -26.22 2.51
CA THR A 90 0.54 -27.03 2.19
C THR A 90 0.12 -28.24 1.36
N THR A 91 0.80 -28.52 0.25
CA THR A 91 0.53 -29.64 -0.65
C THR A 91 1.84 -30.20 -1.22
N LEU A 92 1.84 -31.45 -1.68
CA LEU A 92 2.98 -31.97 -2.44
C LEU A 92 3.08 -31.25 -3.79
N CYS A 93 4.29 -30.96 -4.25
CA CYS A 93 4.51 -30.33 -5.55
C CYS A 93 4.22 -31.33 -6.69
N SER A 94 3.44 -30.94 -7.71
CA SER A 94 3.07 -31.84 -8.82
C SER A 94 4.26 -32.33 -9.66
N PHE A 95 5.34 -31.54 -9.75
CA PHE A 95 6.50 -31.83 -10.59
C PHE A 95 7.69 -32.44 -9.82
N ASP A 96 7.60 -32.51 -8.48
CA ASP A 96 8.68 -33.00 -7.61
C ASP A 96 8.05 -33.57 -6.31
N PRO A 97 7.54 -34.82 -6.35
CA PRO A 97 6.76 -35.42 -5.27
C PRO A 97 7.40 -35.43 -3.86
N PRO A 98 8.73 -35.54 -3.67
CA PRO A 98 9.32 -35.40 -2.33
C PRO A 98 9.32 -33.95 -1.81
N ARG A 99 9.06 -32.96 -2.66
CA ARG A 99 9.10 -31.54 -2.29
C ARG A 99 7.73 -31.03 -1.85
N VAL A 100 7.71 -30.40 -0.68
CA VAL A 100 6.52 -29.76 -0.13
C VAL A 100 6.37 -28.35 -0.71
N CYS A 101 5.25 -28.12 -1.39
CA CYS A 101 4.81 -26.81 -1.86
C CYS A 101 3.83 -26.21 -0.84
N TYR A 102 3.77 -24.87 -0.79
CA TYR A 102 2.77 -24.17 0.01
C TYR A 102 2.30 -22.94 -0.73
N GLN A 103 1.09 -22.52 -0.43
CA GLN A 103 0.46 -21.32 -0.94
C GLN A 103 -0.08 -20.55 0.25
N GLU A 104 0.22 -19.25 0.31
CA GLU A 104 -0.29 -18.37 1.35
C GLU A 104 -1.41 -17.51 0.77
N GLN A 105 -2.46 -17.34 1.55
CA GLN A 105 -3.53 -16.40 1.30
C GLN A 105 -3.55 -15.41 2.45
N THR A 106 -3.47 -14.12 2.13
CA THR A 106 -3.58 -13.05 3.12
C THR A 106 -4.75 -12.15 2.74
N GLN A 107 -5.60 -11.87 3.70
CA GLN A 107 -6.62 -10.83 3.61
C GLN A 107 -6.32 -9.79 4.69
N SER A 108 -6.19 -8.53 4.30
CA SER A 108 -5.91 -7.45 5.24
C SER A 108 -6.87 -6.29 5.05
N HIS A 109 -7.19 -5.66 6.16
CA HIS A 109 -8.01 -4.48 6.30
C HIS A 109 -7.25 -3.46 7.14
N VAL A 110 -7.06 -2.24 6.61
CA VAL A 110 -6.37 -1.16 7.31
C VAL A 110 -7.21 0.11 7.23
N SER A 111 -7.43 0.76 8.37
CA SER A 111 -8.06 2.07 8.50
C SER A 111 -7.01 3.08 8.90
N TRP A 112 -6.87 4.13 8.10
CA TRP A 112 -6.07 5.30 8.42
C TRP A 112 -6.97 6.45 8.78
N LEU A 113 -6.65 7.18 9.86
CA LEU A 113 -7.30 8.43 10.22
C LEU A 113 -6.34 9.59 9.94
N CYS A 114 -6.82 10.55 9.16
CA CYS A 114 -6.07 11.74 8.76
C CYS A 114 -6.75 13.03 9.21
N SER A 115 -5.97 14.02 9.67
CA SER A 115 -6.47 15.33 10.12
C SER A 115 -6.13 16.46 9.15
N LYS A 116 -7.09 17.39 8.94
CA LYS A 116 -6.86 18.69 8.26
C LYS A 116 -6.05 19.65 9.17
N PRO A 117 -5.29 20.61 8.62
CA PRO A 117 -5.00 20.79 7.20
C PRO A 117 -4.06 19.70 6.70
N PHE A 118 -4.35 19.12 5.53
CA PHE A 118 -3.48 18.13 4.92
C PHE A 118 -2.93 18.63 3.58
N LYS A 119 -1.71 18.20 3.27
CA LYS A 119 -1.11 18.27 1.93
C LYS A 119 -1.49 16.99 1.15
N VAL A 120 -1.20 16.94 -0.15
CA VAL A 120 -1.33 15.73 -0.98
C VAL A 120 -0.94 14.47 -0.20
N ILE A 121 -1.82 13.46 -0.18
CA ILE A 121 -1.49 12.13 0.34
C ILE A 121 -1.21 11.19 -0.83
N CYS A 122 -0.29 10.25 -0.62
CA CYS A 122 0.05 9.24 -1.61
C CYS A 122 -0.15 7.84 -1.04
N ILE A 123 -0.53 6.91 -1.90
CA ILE A 123 -0.66 5.49 -1.62
C ILE A 123 0.67 4.85 -2.03
N TYR A 124 1.33 4.19 -1.09
CA TYR A 124 2.56 3.44 -1.33
C TYR A 124 2.27 1.95 -1.30
N ILE A 125 2.72 1.23 -2.32
CA ILE A 125 2.54 -0.20 -2.47
C ILE A 125 3.92 -0.83 -2.63
N ALA A 126 4.27 -1.74 -1.73
CA ALA A 126 5.43 -2.61 -1.90
C ALA A 126 4.96 -4.04 -2.18
N PHE A 127 5.47 -4.61 -3.26
CA PHE A 127 5.18 -5.97 -3.71
C PHE A 127 6.50 -6.72 -3.84
N HIS A 128 6.76 -7.67 -2.95
CA HIS A 128 7.98 -8.48 -2.94
C HIS A 128 7.60 -9.95 -3.12
N SER A 129 7.52 -10.40 -4.37
CA SER A 129 7.41 -11.82 -4.68
C SER A 129 8.79 -12.48 -4.78
N VAL A 130 8.78 -13.79 -4.98
CA VAL A 130 9.99 -14.60 -5.15
C VAL A 130 10.56 -14.52 -6.56
N ASP A 131 9.78 -14.07 -7.54
CA ASP A 131 10.17 -13.90 -8.95
C ASP A 131 10.37 -12.43 -9.33
N TYR A 132 9.54 -11.52 -8.81
CA TYR A 132 9.64 -10.07 -9.07
C TYR A 132 9.42 -9.24 -7.81
N LYS A 133 10.02 -8.04 -7.82
CA LYS A 133 9.75 -6.97 -6.86
C LYS A 133 9.22 -5.74 -7.60
N LEU A 134 8.25 -5.06 -7.01
CA LEU A 134 7.71 -3.80 -7.51
C LEU A 134 7.41 -2.88 -6.33
N VAL A 135 7.69 -1.60 -6.51
CA VAL A 135 7.31 -0.55 -5.57
C VAL A 135 6.64 0.57 -6.36
N GLN A 136 5.49 1.03 -5.89
CA GLN A 136 4.70 2.05 -6.56
C GLN A 136 4.21 3.10 -5.56
N LYS A 137 4.33 4.38 -5.91
CA LYS A 137 3.71 5.49 -5.19
C LYS A 137 2.70 6.17 -6.11
N VAL A 138 1.45 6.24 -5.68
CA VAL A 138 0.36 6.88 -6.42
C VAL A 138 -0.12 8.08 -5.62
N CYS A 139 -0.12 9.27 -6.22
CA CYS A 139 -0.56 10.51 -5.57
C CYS A 139 -1.73 11.12 -6.37
N PRO A 140 -2.99 10.71 -6.12
CA PRO A 140 -4.11 11.02 -7.03
C PRO A 140 -4.35 12.52 -7.22
N ASP A 141 -4.25 13.31 -6.14
CA ASP A 141 -4.50 14.75 -6.17
C ASP A 141 -3.19 15.59 -6.21
N TYR A 142 -2.07 15.00 -6.65
CA TYR A 142 -0.77 15.70 -6.61
C TYR A 142 -0.80 17.03 -7.34
N ASN A 143 -1.31 17.06 -8.57
CA ASN A 143 -1.34 18.28 -9.38
C ASN A 143 -2.30 19.35 -8.85
N TYR A 144 -3.30 18.97 -8.04
CA TYR A 144 -4.29 19.90 -7.51
C TYR A 144 -3.78 20.64 -6.26
N HIS A 145 -2.85 20.02 -5.52
CA HIS A 145 -2.38 20.51 -4.22
C HIS A 145 -0.85 20.66 -4.14
N SER A 146 -0.11 20.43 -5.23
CA SER A 146 1.34 20.66 -5.31
C SER A 146 1.63 22.07 -5.79
N ASP A 147 2.59 22.73 -5.13
CA ASP A 147 3.16 24.00 -5.59
C ASP A 147 3.99 23.83 -6.89
N THR A 148 4.31 22.57 -7.25
CA THR A 148 5.00 22.17 -8.49
C THR A 148 4.23 21.01 -9.15
N PRO A 149 3.19 21.29 -9.95
CA PRO A 149 2.43 20.25 -10.62
C PRO A 149 3.29 19.52 -11.68
N TYR A 150 2.98 18.25 -11.94
CA TYR A 150 3.55 17.55 -13.09
C TYR A 150 3.04 18.22 -14.36
N PHE A 151 3.95 18.85 -15.11
CA PHE A 151 3.64 19.36 -16.44
C PHE A 151 3.63 18.19 -17.42
N SER A 152 2.52 17.98 -18.11
CA SER A 152 2.47 17.06 -19.25
C SER A 152 3.30 17.67 -20.38
N THR A 153 4.44 17.06 -20.70
CA THR A 153 5.12 17.34 -21.95
C THR A 153 4.33 16.62 -23.05
N ALA A 154 3.53 17.37 -23.81
CA ALA A 154 2.98 16.93 -25.08
C ALA A 154 4.07 16.97 -26.16
#